data_AF-A0A4Y2UY16-F1
#
_entry.id   AF-A0A4Y2UY16-F1
#
_cell.length_a   1.000
_cell.length_b   1.000
_cell.length_c   1.000
_cell.angle_alpha   90.00
_cell.angle_beta   90.00
_cell.angle_gamma   90.00
#
_symmetry.space_group_name_H-M   'P 1'
#
loop_
_entity.id
_entity.type
_entity.pdbx_description
1 polymer ?
#
loop_
_entity_poly.entity_id
_entity_poly.type
_entity_poly.pdbx_seq_one_letter_code
_entity_poly.pdbx_strand_id
1 'polypeptide(L)'
;MILEKINYQEYRWMVCGDFKMLTMLLGQQAGYPKYPCFLCLWDSRNRDLYWTKTDWSLRGALTPGEETVINTTFVPPEKVLLHHFFI
;
A
#
# COMPACT_ATOMS: atom_id res chain seq x y z
N MET A 1 -19.49 -2.20 -4.90
CA MET A 1 -18.03 -2.14 -5.15
C MET A 1 -17.57 -3.43 -5.83
N ILE A 2 -16.52 -3.46 -6.67
CA ILE A 2 -16.16 -4.66 -7.47
C ILE A 2 -15.87 -5.90 -6.60
N LEU A 3 -15.27 -5.72 -5.42
CA LEU A 3 -14.98 -6.82 -4.48
C LEU A 3 -16.24 -7.51 -3.92
N GLU A 4 -17.35 -6.79 -3.80
CA GLU A 4 -18.63 -7.37 -3.36
C GLU A 4 -19.22 -8.26 -4.45
N LYS A 5 -19.04 -7.88 -5.73
CA LYS A 5 -19.55 -8.65 -6.87
C LYS A 5 -18.85 -10.00 -7.06
N ILE A 6 -17.61 -10.10 -6.60
CA ILE A 6 -16.82 -11.36 -6.61
C ILE A 6 -16.82 -12.08 -5.25
N ASN A 7 -17.68 -11.64 -4.32
CA ASN A 7 -17.79 -12.16 -2.96
C ASN A 7 -16.46 -12.31 -2.21
N TYR A 8 -15.61 -11.29 -2.27
CA TYR A 8 -14.26 -11.34 -1.68
C TYR A 8 -14.26 -11.69 -0.18
N GLN A 9 -15.28 -11.25 0.56
CA GLN A 9 -15.41 -11.53 2.00
C GLN A 9 -15.50 -13.03 2.32
N GLU A 10 -16.10 -13.81 1.43
CA GLU A 10 -16.21 -15.27 1.57
C GLU A 10 -14.87 -15.96 1.25
N TYR A 11 -14.27 -15.63 0.12
CA TYR A 11 -13.12 -16.38 -0.40
C TYR A 11 -11.76 -15.89 0.10
N ARG A 12 -11.64 -14.61 0.48
CA ARG A 12 -10.42 -13.99 1.03
C ARG A 12 -9.14 -14.31 0.24
N TRP A 13 -9.24 -14.25 -1.09
CA TRP A 13 -8.13 -14.55 -1.99
C TRP A 13 -6.95 -13.59 -1.80
N MET A 14 -5.76 -14.06 -2.16
CA MET A 14 -4.60 -13.17 -2.28
C MET A 14 -4.79 -12.26 -3.49
N VAL A 15 -4.45 -10.98 -3.35
CA VAL A 15 -4.54 -9.97 -4.39
C VAL A 15 -3.14 -9.57 -4.83
N CYS A 16 -2.87 -9.69 -6.13
CA CYS A 16 -1.64 -9.21 -6.74
C CYS A 16 -2.01 -8.17 -7.80
N GLY A 17 -1.17 -7.16 -7.96
CA GLY A 17 -1.38 -6.10 -8.94
C GLY A 17 -0.22 -5.13 -8.94
N ASP A 18 -0.27 -4.15 -9.83
CA ASP A 18 0.67 -3.04 -9.79
C ASP A 18 0.43 -2.18 -8.53
N PHE A 19 1.45 -1.40 -8.20
CA PHE A 19 1.46 -0.57 -7.00
C PHE A 19 0.29 0.44 -6.95
N LYS A 20 -0.15 0.96 -8.10
CA LYS A 20 -1.26 1.92 -8.17
C LYS A 20 -2.58 1.24 -7.83
N MET A 21 -2.81 0.02 -8.29
CA MET A 21 -3.99 -0.76 -7.92
C MET A 21 -3.97 -1.13 -6.43
N LEU A 22 -2.83 -1.58 -5.90
CA LEU A 22 -2.70 -1.97 -4.50
C LEU A 22 -2.94 -0.79 -3.55
N THR A 23 -2.36 0.38 -3.84
CA THR A 23 -2.58 1.60 -3.04
C THR A 23 -4.06 2.00 -2.99
N MET A 24 -4.81 1.85 -4.09
CA MET A 24 -6.25 2.10 -4.12
C MET A 24 -7.04 1.11 -3.25
N LEU A 25 -6.70 -0.18 -3.28
CA LEU A 25 -7.33 -1.19 -2.44
C LEU A 25 -7.01 -1.01 -0.95
N LEU A 26 -5.83 -0.49 -0.65
CA LEU A 26 -5.36 -0.19 0.69
C LEU A 26 -5.82 1.19 1.22
N GLY A 27 -6.65 1.91 0.46
CA GLY A 27 -7.20 3.19 0.90
C GLY A 27 -6.17 4.33 0.98
N GLN A 28 -5.05 4.19 0.28
CA GLN A 28 -4.01 5.21 0.23
C GLN A 28 -4.33 6.29 -0.82
N GLN A 29 -3.79 7.48 -0.61
CA GLN A 29 -3.94 8.61 -1.51
C GLN A 29 -3.30 8.30 -2.87
N ALA A 30 -4.06 8.53 -3.94
CA ALA A 30 -3.56 8.42 -5.31
C ALA A 30 -2.63 9.59 -5.68
N GLY A 31 -1.76 9.37 -6.66
CA GLY A 31 -0.84 10.39 -7.20
C GLY A 31 0.60 10.18 -6.75
N TYR A 32 1.26 11.25 -6.32
CA TYR A 32 2.65 11.23 -5.83
C TYR A 32 2.73 11.57 -4.33
N PRO A 33 2.23 10.68 -3.45
CA PRO A 33 2.23 10.90 -2.01
C PRO A 33 3.64 10.74 -1.44
N LYS A 34 3.91 11.36 -0.29
CA LYS A 34 5.23 11.34 0.38
C LYS A 34 5.62 9.91 0.79
N TYR A 35 4.70 9.16 1.37
CA TYR A 35 4.91 7.78 1.80
C TYR A 35 4.01 6.80 1.04
N PRO A 36 4.34 6.49 -0.23
CA PRO A 36 3.48 5.64 -1.05
C PRO A 36 3.45 4.20 -0.53
N CYS A 37 4.57 3.69 0.00
CA CYS A 37 4.69 2.29 0.38
C CYS A 37 3.81 1.93 1.59
N PHE A 38 3.14 0.77 1.50
CA PHE A 38 2.32 0.22 2.57
C PHE A 38 3.10 -0.69 3.53
N LEU A 39 4.32 -1.10 3.18
CA LEU A 39 5.20 -1.91 4.03
C LEU A 39 6.17 -1.05 4.86
N CYS A 40 6.59 0.10 4.33
CA CYS A 40 7.57 0.96 4.97
C CYS A 40 7.27 2.45 4.73
N LEU A 41 7.86 3.31 5.56
CA LEU A 41 7.79 4.76 5.46
C LEU A 41 8.84 5.30 4.50
N TRP A 42 8.92 4.73 3.29
CA TRP A 42 9.79 5.22 2.23
C TRP A 42 9.34 6.60 1.77
N ASP A 43 10.21 7.61 1.90
CA ASP A 43 9.92 8.97 1.46
C ASP A 43 10.26 9.14 -0.02
N SER A 44 9.23 9.08 -0.87
CA SER A 44 9.37 9.19 -2.32
C SER A 44 9.85 10.57 -2.77
N ARG A 45 9.71 11.60 -1.92
CA ARG A 45 10.04 13.00 -2.23
C ARG A 45 11.45 13.37 -1.76
N ASN A 46 12.07 12.55 -0.92
CA ASN A 46 13.41 12.81 -0.39
C ASN A 46 14.49 12.37 -1.41
N ARG A 47 14.86 13.28 -2.30
CA ARG A 47 15.87 13.05 -3.35
C ARG A 47 17.28 12.91 -2.78
N ASP A 48 17.58 13.54 -1.65
CA ASP A 48 18.92 13.58 -1.07
C ASP A 48 19.31 12.23 -0.46
N LEU A 49 18.35 11.55 0.19
CA LEU A 49 18.55 10.24 0.81
C LEU A 49 18.16 9.07 -0.10
N TYR A 50 17.71 9.36 -1.33
CA TYR A 50 17.11 8.36 -2.22
C TYR A 50 18.04 7.16 -2.49
N TRP A 51 19.34 7.42 -2.67
CA TRP A 51 20.33 6.39 -3.01
C TRP A 51 21.22 5.97 -1.82
N THR A 52 21.16 6.68 -0.70
CA THR A 52 22.01 6.41 0.47
C THR A 52 21.26 5.66 1.56
N LYS A 53 19.94 5.83 1.64
CA LYS A 53 19.11 5.20 2.67
C LYS A 53 18.41 3.96 2.12
N THR A 54 18.93 2.80 2.52
CA THR A 54 18.36 1.48 2.23
C THR A 54 17.31 1.06 3.24
N ASP A 55 17.49 1.45 4.51
CA ASP A 55 16.61 1.03 5.61
C ASP A 55 15.58 2.11 5.93
N TRP A 56 14.32 1.79 5.65
CA TRP A 56 13.17 2.63 5.98
C TRP A 56 12.36 1.98 7.10
N SER A 57 11.87 2.81 8.03
CA SER A 57 11.05 2.33 9.13
C SER A 57 9.83 1.57 8.61
N LEU A 58 9.56 0.41 9.21
CA LEU A 58 8.39 -0.39 8.86
C LEU A 58 7.11 0.39 9.15
N ARG A 59 6.12 0.22 8.30
CA ARG A 59 4.79 0.74 8.53
C ARG A 59 4.04 -0.25 9.41
N GLY A 60 3.50 0.22 10.54
CA GLY A 60 2.75 -0.61 11.48
C GLY A 60 1.33 -0.91 10.99
N ALA A 61 0.47 0.10 11.02
CA ALA A 61 -0.93 -0.01 10.59
C ALA A 61 -1.27 0.98 9.47
N LEU A 62 -2.28 0.66 8.67
CA LEU A 62 -2.88 1.56 7.69
C LEU A 62 -4.11 2.24 8.28
N THR A 63 -3.86 3.15 9.22
CA THR A 63 -4.88 3.88 9.98
C THR A 63 -5.36 5.09 9.17
N PRO A 64 -6.66 5.20 8.84
CA PRO A 64 -7.16 6.36 8.09
C PRO A 64 -6.89 7.67 8.83
N GLY A 65 -6.37 8.67 8.11
CA GLY A 65 -5.95 9.95 8.66
C GLY A 65 -4.47 10.03 9.04
N GLU A 66 -3.76 8.90 9.03
CA GLU A 66 -2.31 8.87 9.23
C GLU A 66 -1.56 8.83 7.89
N GLU A 67 -0.53 9.67 7.79
CA GLU A 67 0.37 9.75 6.64
C GLU A 67 -0.36 9.92 5.29
N THR A 68 -0.48 8.83 4.53
CA THR A 68 -1.03 8.78 3.17
C THR A 68 -2.29 7.95 3.08
N VAL A 69 -2.79 7.43 4.20
CA VAL A 69 -4.01 6.60 4.26
C VAL A 69 -5.21 7.51 4.44
N ILE A 70 -6.06 7.60 3.41
CA ILE A 70 -7.24 8.48 3.42
C ILE A 70 -8.52 7.73 3.74
N ASN A 71 -8.59 6.44 3.39
CA ASN A 71 -9.76 5.60 3.53
C ASN A 71 -9.41 4.30 4.24
N THR A 72 -10.43 3.62 4.75
CA THR A 72 -10.31 2.25 5.27
C THR A 72 -9.86 1.29 4.17
N THR A 73 -8.99 0.36 4.51
CA THR A 73 -8.52 -0.70 3.60
C THR A 73 -9.68 -1.59 3.16
N PHE A 74 -9.82 -1.82 1.86
CA PHE A 74 -10.80 -2.77 1.31
C PHE A 74 -10.33 -4.22 1.38
N VAL A 75 -9.01 -4.41 1.40
CA VAL A 75 -8.35 -5.71 1.50
C VAL A 75 -7.32 -5.63 2.62
N PRO A 76 -7.24 -6.62 3.52
CA PRO A 76 -6.20 -6.68 4.54
C PRO A 76 -4.79 -6.71 3.91
N PRO A 77 -3.80 -5.96 4.43
CA PRO A 77 -2.45 -5.90 3.85
C PRO A 77 -1.78 -7.27 3.74
N GLU A 78 -2.10 -8.20 4.65
CA GLU A 78 -1.57 -9.56 4.68
C GLU A 78 -2.06 -10.41 3.49
N LYS A 79 -3.12 -9.96 2.80
CA LYS A 79 -3.67 -10.60 1.60
C LYS A 79 -3.16 -9.95 0.31
N VAL A 80 -2.22 -9.01 0.39
CA VAL A 80 -1.61 -8.38 -0.78
C VAL A 80 -0.28 -9.06 -1.10
N LEU A 81 -0.10 -9.47 -2.35
CA LEU A 81 1.15 -9.97 -2.89
C LEU A 81 1.85 -8.86 -3.67
N LEU A 82 3.07 -8.55 -3.27
CA LEU A 82 4.00 -7.77 -4.10
C LEU A 82 4.82 -8.74 -4.94
N HIS A 83 4.91 -8.45 -6.23
CA HIS A 83 5.80 -9.20 -7.11
C HIS A 83 7.25 -8.88 -6.73
N HIS A 84 8.12 -9.90 -6.69
CA HIS A 84 9.50 -9.84 -6.20
C HIS A 84 10.39 -8.78 -6.88
N PHE A 85 9.98 -8.25 -8.04
CA PHE A 85 10.68 -7.15 -8.72
C PHE A 85 10.55 -5.77 -8.04
N PHE A 86 9.73 -5.64 -7.00
CA PHE A 86 9.49 -4.37 -6.29
C PHE A 86 10.07 -4.33 -4.87
N ILE A 87 10.88 -5.33 -4.48
CA ILE A 87 11.62 -5.37 -3.20
C ILE A 87 13.11 -5.36 -3.50
#